data_AF-A0A3C1NAA0-F1
#
_entry.id   AF-A0A3C1NAA0-F1
#
_cell.length_a   1.000
_cell.length_b   1.000
_cell.length_c   1.000
_cell.angle_alpha   90.00
_cell.angle_beta   90.00
_cell.angle_gamma   90.00
#
_symmetry.space_group_name_H-M   'P 1'
#
loop_
_entity.id
_entity.type
_entity.pdbx_description
1 polymer ?
#
loop_
_entity_poly.entity_id
_entity_poly.type
_entity_poly.pdbx_seq_one_letter_code
_entity_poly.pdbx_strand_id
1 'polypeptide(L)'
;MKRIATPLTSGLIEERLDEILDAVLSSRRTATEPAHALAKRNRPEQDFIFYWLGVIIRTNSEMGFQFISHASRAFELMDFEGVEAWIIDAMDIYDRRGLYPGSEAFSNAQPFAAEYALRPRRVELEQINGILDRYVCGLSGRNLHLQEGDDTFTDTETLFLPPEVTQYSGSQQNFLLYKATATHLWAQTRYGTFKRNAPSDALLSEKLNRFSDPEQARALFSRLEAHRIDACVRRDFPGMARDLQALTLDTNTADSNLDLQQAMVALESSGTTVEDTLRWVAQCLGRNVVVPNPLPWQGVLKLEQAEAVLAMRIEHEREMLSARLSEMLDEQTD
;
A
#
# COMPACT_ATOMS: atom_id res chain seq x y z
N MET A 1 -21.65 -16.86 -39.46
CA MET A 1 -21.42 -15.40 -39.35
C MET A 1 -22.49 -14.83 -38.42
N LYS A 2 -22.18 -14.55 -37.14
CA LYS A 2 -23.11 -13.84 -36.24
C LYS A 2 -23.36 -12.46 -36.87
N ARG A 3 -24.62 -12.14 -37.19
CA ARG A 3 -25.01 -10.79 -37.65
C ARG A 3 -24.54 -9.80 -36.58
N ILE A 4 -23.64 -8.89 -36.95
CA ILE A 4 -23.32 -7.76 -36.10
C ILE A 4 -24.58 -6.89 -36.10
N ALA A 5 -25.37 -6.95 -35.03
CA ALA A 5 -26.58 -6.18 -34.91
C ALA A 5 -26.23 -4.69 -34.86
N THR A 6 -26.93 -3.88 -35.64
CA THR A 6 -26.71 -2.43 -35.70
C THR A 6 -27.04 -1.79 -34.35
N PRO A 7 -26.20 -0.87 -33.83
CA PRO A 7 -26.54 -0.08 -32.65
C PRO A 7 -27.88 0.64 -32.83
N LEU A 8 -28.64 0.75 -31.74
CA LEU A 8 -29.89 1.48 -31.69
C LEU A 8 -29.64 2.98 -31.83
N THR A 9 -30.55 3.65 -32.52
CA THR A 9 -30.56 5.12 -32.64
C THR A 9 -31.05 5.76 -31.34
N SER A 10 -30.68 7.01 -31.10
CA SER A 10 -31.12 7.74 -29.91
C SER A 10 -32.64 7.76 -29.77
N GLY A 11 -33.39 7.95 -30.86
CA GLY A 11 -34.85 7.96 -30.83
C GLY A 11 -35.47 6.63 -30.39
N LEU A 12 -34.94 5.48 -30.85
CA LEU A 12 -35.46 4.18 -30.41
C LEU A 12 -35.05 3.86 -28.96
N ILE A 13 -33.88 4.32 -28.54
CA ILE A 13 -33.45 4.18 -27.14
C ILE A 13 -34.36 5.02 -26.25
N GLU A 14 -34.63 6.28 -26.61
CA GLU A 14 -35.50 7.20 -25.88
C GLU A 14 -36.90 6.61 -25.72
N GLU A 15 -37.53 6.16 -26.80
CA GLU A 15 -38.86 5.51 -26.76
C GLU A 15 -38.91 4.34 -25.77
N ARG A 16 -37.87 3.48 -25.77
CA ARG A 16 -37.79 2.34 -24.84
C ARG A 16 -37.57 2.77 -23.40
N LEU A 17 -36.73 3.78 -23.18
CA LEU A 17 -36.47 4.30 -21.84
C LEU A 17 -37.70 4.99 -21.27
N ASP A 18 -38.45 5.72 -22.09
CA ASP A 18 -39.72 6.34 -21.71
C ASP A 18 -40.74 5.28 -21.26
N GLU A 19 -40.85 4.16 -21.97
CA GLU A 19 -41.72 3.05 -21.56
C GLU A 19 -41.27 2.39 -20.25
N ILE A 20 -39.97 2.11 -20.12
CA ILE A 20 -39.41 1.36 -18.98
C ILE A 20 -39.37 2.22 -17.69
N LEU A 21 -39.18 3.54 -17.83
CA LEU A 21 -38.96 4.46 -16.72
C LEU A 21 -40.10 5.48 -16.51
N ASP A 22 -41.26 5.29 -17.15
CA ASP A 22 -42.43 6.19 -17.05
C ASP A 22 -42.73 6.64 -15.60
N ALA A 23 -42.62 5.71 -14.63
CA ALA A 23 -42.88 5.96 -13.22
C ALA A 23 -41.98 7.04 -12.57
N VAL A 24 -40.82 7.37 -13.15
CA VAL A 24 -39.83 8.31 -12.58
C VAL A 24 -39.50 9.49 -13.48
N LEU A 25 -40.04 9.50 -14.71
CA LEU A 25 -39.87 10.60 -15.64
C LEU A 25 -40.84 11.74 -15.33
N SER A 26 -40.46 12.96 -15.74
CA SER A 26 -41.29 14.14 -15.57
C SER A 26 -40.93 15.20 -16.61
N SER A 27 -41.68 16.31 -16.64
CA SER A 27 -41.38 17.46 -17.50
C SER A 27 -39.96 18.04 -17.33
N ARG A 28 -39.31 17.80 -16.18
CA ARG A 28 -37.94 18.28 -15.88
C ARG A 28 -36.88 17.17 -15.93
N ARG A 29 -37.29 15.91 -16.14
CA ARG A 29 -36.44 14.73 -16.11
C ARG A 29 -36.89 13.79 -17.22
N THR A 30 -36.20 13.83 -18.36
CA THR A 30 -36.52 13.05 -19.55
C THR A 30 -35.45 11.99 -19.83
N ALA A 31 -35.76 11.01 -20.66
CA ALA A 31 -34.80 10.00 -21.10
C ALA A 31 -33.89 10.48 -22.25
N THR A 32 -34.10 11.70 -22.76
CA THR A 32 -33.43 12.26 -23.94
C THR A 32 -31.90 12.28 -23.81
N GLU A 33 -31.37 12.82 -22.71
CA GLU A 33 -29.93 12.89 -22.48
C GLU A 33 -29.28 11.50 -22.34
N PRO A 34 -29.79 10.60 -21.46
CA PRO A 34 -29.34 9.21 -21.44
C PRO A 34 -29.41 8.53 -22.80
N ALA A 35 -30.51 8.70 -23.55
CA ALA A 35 -30.68 8.07 -24.86
C ALA A 35 -29.62 8.54 -25.88
N HIS A 36 -29.29 9.83 -25.90
CA HIS A 36 -28.21 10.36 -26.73
C HIS A 36 -26.83 9.83 -26.34
N ALA A 37 -26.55 9.66 -25.04
CA ALA A 37 -25.30 9.10 -24.57
C ALA A 37 -25.17 7.61 -24.96
N LEU A 38 -26.23 6.82 -24.70
CA LEU A 38 -26.30 5.40 -25.01
C LEU A 38 -26.27 5.09 -26.52
N ALA A 39 -26.78 5.98 -27.36
CA ALA A 39 -26.71 5.85 -28.82
C ALA A 39 -25.27 5.85 -29.36
N LYS A 40 -24.30 6.40 -28.60
CA LYS A 40 -22.87 6.39 -28.96
C LYS A 40 -22.17 5.06 -28.63
N ARG A 41 -22.82 4.20 -27.84
CA ARG A 41 -22.29 2.90 -27.41
C ARG A 41 -22.49 1.84 -28.50
N ASN A 42 -21.69 0.77 -28.45
CA ASN A 42 -21.87 -0.35 -29.38
C ASN A 42 -23.08 -1.21 -29.00
N ARG A 43 -23.52 -2.08 -29.92
CA ARG A 43 -24.74 -2.86 -29.70
C ARG A 43 -24.67 -3.80 -28.48
N PRO A 44 -23.57 -4.55 -28.25
CA PRO A 44 -23.41 -5.34 -27.02
C PRO A 44 -23.54 -4.53 -25.73
N GLU A 45 -22.95 -3.33 -25.67
CA GLU A 45 -23.08 -2.43 -24.51
C GLU A 45 -24.53 -1.98 -24.30
N GLN A 46 -25.23 -1.60 -25.38
CA GLN A 46 -26.64 -1.22 -25.30
C GLN A 46 -27.52 -2.37 -24.79
N ASP A 47 -27.32 -3.59 -25.31
CA ASP A 47 -28.07 -4.77 -24.87
C ASP A 47 -27.80 -5.09 -23.39
N PHE A 48 -26.54 -4.97 -22.95
CA PHE A 48 -26.15 -5.12 -21.54
C PHE A 48 -26.86 -4.09 -20.65
N ILE A 49 -26.89 -2.83 -21.07
CA ILE A 49 -27.52 -1.73 -20.31
C ILE A 49 -29.02 -1.96 -20.20
N PHE A 50 -29.71 -2.35 -21.28
CA PHE A 50 -31.13 -2.66 -21.21
C PHE A 50 -31.44 -3.89 -20.36
N TYR A 51 -30.58 -4.90 -20.40
CA TYR A 51 -30.71 -6.06 -19.51
C TYR A 51 -30.65 -5.65 -18.04
N TRP A 52 -29.59 -4.93 -17.64
CA TRP A 52 -29.41 -4.50 -16.26
C TRP A 52 -30.43 -3.47 -15.80
N LEU A 53 -30.86 -2.57 -16.69
CA LEU A 53 -31.98 -1.68 -16.41
C LEU A 53 -33.23 -2.50 -16.03
N GLY A 54 -33.57 -3.51 -16.83
CA GLY A 54 -34.69 -4.42 -16.56
C GLY A 54 -34.57 -5.22 -15.26
N VAL A 55 -33.35 -5.44 -14.76
CA VAL A 55 -33.11 -6.03 -13.43
C VAL A 55 -33.34 -5.00 -12.33
N ILE A 56 -32.72 -3.82 -12.43
CA ILE A 56 -32.74 -2.78 -11.40
C ILE A 56 -34.17 -2.24 -11.17
N ILE A 57 -34.93 -1.99 -12.23
CA ILE A 57 -36.28 -1.41 -12.11
C ILE A 57 -37.29 -2.33 -11.43
N ARG A 58 -37.01 -3.63 -11.31
CA ARG A 58 -37.84 -4.55 -10.52
C ARG A 58 -37.81 -4.22 -9.04
N THR A 59 -36.71 -3.61 -8.59
CA THR A 59 -36.51 -3.18 -7.21
C THR A 59 -36.85 -1.71 -7.04
N ASN A 60 -36.32 -0.84 -7.91
CA ASN A 60 -36.54 0.61 -7.79
C ASN A 60 -36.30 1.32 -9.13
N SER A 61 -37.33 2.01 -9.64
CA SER A 61 -37.25 2.76 -10.90
C SER A 61 -36.31 3.97 -10.85
N GLU A 62 -36.14 4.62 -9.69
CA GLU A 62 -35.20 5.75 -9.53
C GLU A 62 -33.76 5.26 -9.69
N MET A 63 -33.42 4.13 -9.07
CA MET A 63 -32.11 3.49 -9.26
C MET A 63 -31.88 3.15 -10.73
N GLY A 64 -32.92 2.69 -11.44
CA GLY A 64 -32.86 2.45 -12.88
C GLY A 64 -32.54 3.72 -13.68
N PHE A 65 -33.17 4.85 -13.35
CA PHE A 65 -32.87 6.15 -13.96
C PHE A 65 -31.44 6.62 -13.67
N GLN A 66 -30.96 6.47 -12.44
CA GLN A 66 -29.58 6.83 -12.08
C GLN A 66 -28.57 5.98 -12.85
N PHE A 67 -28.81 4.67 -12.95
CA PHE A 67 -27.96 3.76 -13.73
C PHE A 67 -27.84 4.21 -15.19
N ILE A 68 -28.95 4.41 -15.91
CA ILE A 68 -28.87 4.78 -17.35
C ILE A 68 -28.21 6.15 -17.59
N SER A 69 -28.34 7.05 -16.63
CA SER A 69 -27.75 8.40 -16.69
C SER A 69 -26.22 8.34 -16.62
N HIS A 70 -25.67 7.31 -15.98
CA HIS A 70 -24.22 7.13 -15.80
C HIS A 70 -23.63 5.96 -16.59
N ALA A 71 -24.46 5.05 -17.14
CA ALA A 71 -24.00 3.83 -17.80
C ALA A 71 -23.07 4.08 -19.00
N SER A 72 -23.37 5.07 -19.84
CA SER A 72 -22.47 5.41 -20.97
C SER A 72 -21.10 5.85 -20.47
N ARG A 73 -21.03 6.59 -19.36
CA ARG A 73 -19.77 7.04 -18.77
C ARG A 73 -19.03 5.88 -18.10
N ALA A 74 -19.73 4.96 -17.45
CA ALA A 74 -19.13 3.76 -16.88
C ALA A 74 -18.42 2.92 -17.95
N PHE A 75 -19.04 2.74 -19.13
CA PHE A 75 -18.42 2.07 -20.29
C PHE A 75 -17.30 2.85 -20.97
N GLU A 76 -17.08 4.13 -20.66
CA GLU A 76 -15.86 4.84 -21.08
C GLU A 76 -14.67 4.56 -20.16
N LEU A 77 -14.94 4.08 -18.94
CA LEU A 77 -13.96 3.93 -17.88
C LEU A 77 -13.60 2.46 -17.61
N MET A 78 -14.52 1.54 -17.89
CA MET A 78 -14.44 0.14 -17.50
C MET A 78 -14.91 -0.79 -18.62
N ASP A 79 -14.49 -2.05 -18.53
CA ASP A 79 -15.00 -3.15 -19.34
C ASP A 79 -16.34 -3.69 -18.80
N PHE A 80 -16.89 -4.71 -19.46
CA PHE A 80 -18.17 -5.31 -19.06
C PHE A 80 -18.17 -5.82 -17.60
N GLU A 81 -17.08 -6.47 -17.18
CA GLU A 81 -16.93 -6.97 -15.81
C GLU A 81 -16.88 -5.82 -14.80
N GLY A 82 -16.19 -4.72 -15.12
CA GLY A 82 -16.13 -3.55 -14.25
C GLY A 82 -17.45 -2.81 -14.14
N VAL A 83 -18.20 -2.65 -15.24
CA VAL A 83 -19.54 -2.06 -15.21
C VAL A 83 -20.52 -2.95 -14.45
N GLU A 84 -20.44 -4.27 -14.60
CA GLU A 84 -21.24 -5.22 -13.80
C GLU A 84 -20.93 -5.11 -12.31
N ALA A 85 -19.64 -5.10 -11.93
CA ALA A 85 -19.21 -4.95 -10.55
C ALA A 85 -19.68 -3.61 -9.94
N TRP A 86 -19.64 -2.52 -10.73
CA TRP A 86 -20.13 -1.21 -10.31
C TRP A 86 -21.65 -1.20 -10.07
N ILE A 87 -22.42 -1.89 -10.93
CA ILE A 87 -23.87 -2.05 -10.73
C ILE A 87 -24.16 -2.81 -9.44
N ILE A 88 -23.47 -3.93 -9.22
CA ILE A 88 -23.64 -4.75 -8.03
C ILE A 88 -23.31 -3.94 -6.76
N ASP A 89 -22.19 -3.21 -6.75
CA ASP A 89 -21.78 -2.38 -5.62
C ASP A 89 -22.81 -1.28 -5.29
N ALA A 90 -23.30 -0.56 -6.31
CA ALA A 90 -24.32 0.48 -6.12
C ALA A 90 -25.64 -0.10 -5.58
N MET A 91 -26.03 -1.28 -6.04
CA MET A 91 -27.23 -1.98 -5.54
C MET A 91 -27.04 -2.50 -4.11
N ASP A 92 -25.87 -3.02 -3.76
CA ASP A 92 -25.54 -3.42 -2.38
C ASP A 92 -25.57 -2.23 -1.41
N ILE A 93 -25.06 -1.07 -1.84
CA ILE A 93 -25.15 0.18 -1.08
C ILE A 93 -26.60 0.60 -0.90
N TYR A 94 -27.42 0.51 -1.95
CA TYR A 94 -28.85 0.79 -1.88
C TYR A 94 -29.58 -0.12 -0.88
N ASP A 95 -29.34 -1.43 -0.95
CA ASP A 95 -30.00 -2.40 -0.07
C ASP A 95 -29.62 -2.18 1.40
N ARG A 96 -28.38 -1.75 1.67
CA ARG A 96 -27.89 -1.53 3.04
C ARG A 96 -28.17 -0.13 3.60
N ARG A 97 -28.16 0.90 2.75
CA ARG A 97 -28.13 2.33 3.16
C ARG A 97 -29.22 3.18 2.52
N GLY A 98 -30.03 2.62 1.63
CA GLY A 98 -31.18 3.27 1.00
C GLY A 98 -30.87 4.05 -0.27
N LEU A 99 -31.90 4.75 -0.77
CA LEU A 99 -31.92 5.37 -2.10
C LEU A 99 -30.81 6.39 -2.35
N TYR A 100 -30.59 7.30 -1.40
CA TYR A 100 -29.65 8.40 -1.61
C TYR A 100 -28.20 7.92 -1.77
N PRO A 101 -27.63 7.10 -0.86
CA PRO A 101 -26.29 6.54 -1.04
C PRO A 101 -26.14 5.66 -2.29
N GLY A 102 -27.17 4.87 -2.62
CA GLY A 102 -27.15 4.05 -3.85
C GLY A 102 -27.13 4.89 -5.13
N SER A 103 -27.90 5.98 -5.16
CA SER A 103 -27.90 6.92 -6.28
C SER A 103 -26.55 7.63 -6.43
N GLU A 104 -25.96 8.03 -5.30
CA GLU A 104 -24.63 8.63 -5.26
C GLU A 104 -23.55 7.66 -5.80
N ALA A 105 -23.63 6.37 -5.46
CA ALA A 105 -22.73 5.34 -5.98
C ALA A 105 -22.76 5.23 -7.52
N PHE A 106 -23.94 5.36 -8.15
CA PHE A 106 -24.02 5.46 -9.61
C PHE A 106 -23.39 6.76 -10.13
N SER A 107 -23.57 7.90 -9.47
CA SER A 107 -22.92 9.13 -9.91
C SER A 107 -21.38 9.09 -9.79
N ASN A 108 -20.85 8.27 -8.88
CA ASN A 108 -19.42 8.13 -8.57
C ASN A 108 -18.72 7.01 -9.36
N ALA A 109 -19.08 6.81 -10.64
CA ALA A 109 -18.46 5.81 -11.50
C ALA A 109 -16.94 6.00 -11.70
N GLN A 110 -16.43 7.23 -11.62
CA GLN A 110 -14.99 7.51 -11.81
C GLN A 110 -14.11 7.05 -10.64
N PRO A 111 -14.42 7.40 -9.37
CA PRO A 111 -13.76 6.80 -8.21
C PRO A 111 -13.80 5.27 -8.24
N PHE A 112 -14.97 4.68 -8.51
CA PHE A 112 -15.10 3.22 -8.59
C PHE A 112 -14.19 2.63 -9.68
N ALA A 113 -14.17 3.21 -10.88
CA ALA A 113 -13.32 2.74 -11.97
C ALA A 113 -11.83 2.82 -11.63
N ALA A 114 -11.42 3.86 -10.90
CA ALA A 114 -10.03 3.98 -10.44
C ALA A 114 -9.67 2.84 -9.50
N GLU A 115 -10.51 2.52 -8.52
CA GLU A 115 -10.33 1.39 -7.60
C GLU A 115 -10.37 0.03 -8.32
N TYR A 116 -11.34 -0.15 -9.23
CA TYR A 116 -11.47 -1.36 -10.04
C TYR A 116 -10.21 -1.63 -10.85
N ALA A 117 -9.62 -0.59 -11.46
CA ALA A 117 -8.37 -0.70 -12.19
C ALA A 117 -7.16 -1.11 -11.32
N LEU A 118 -7.24 -0.95 -9.98
CA LEU A 118 -6.21 -1.43 -9.06
C LEU A 118 -6.35 -2.91 -8.71
N ARG A 119 -7.56 -3.50 -8.81
CA ARG A 119 -7.83 -4.87 -8.35
C ARG A 119 -6.86 -5.92 -8.91
N PRO A 120 -6.52 -5.94 -10.22
CA PRO A 120 -5.61 -6.96 -10.75
C PRO A 120 -4.19 -6.90 -10.20
N ARG A 121 -3.77 -5.73 -9.69
CA ARG A 121 -2.44 -5.52 -9.12
C ARG A 121 -2.45 -5.47 -7.59
N ARG A 122 -3.61 -5.37 -6.96
CA ARG A 122 -3.75 -5.31 -5.51
C ARG A 122 -3.23 -6.59 -4.87
N VAL A 123 -2.47 -6.40 -3.81
CA VAL A 123 -2.10 -7.47 -2.89
C VAL A 123 -2.53 -7.04 -1.49
N GLU A 124 -3.41 -7.83 -0.88
CA GLU A 124 -3.86 -7.61 0.49
C GLU A 124 -2.95 -8.37 1.45
N LEU A 125 -2.60 -7.73 2.57
CA LEU A 125 -1.73 -8.34 3.57
C LEU A 125 -2.35 -9.63 4.12
N GLU A 126 -3.65 -9.63 4.42
CA GLU A 126 -4.39 -10.79 4.91
C GLU A 126 -4.20 -12.02 4.01
N GLN A 127 -4.25 -11.84 2.68
CA GLN A 127 -4.09 -12.92 1.71
C GLN A 127 -2.69 -13.55 1.71
N ILE A 128 -1.66 -12.76 2.03
CA ILE A 128 -0.26 -13.18 1.97
C ILE A 128 0.36 -13.41 3.35
N ASN A 129 -0.37 -13.11 4.43
CA ASN A 129 0.15 -13.07 5.79
C ASN A 129 0.80 -14.41 6.18
N GLY A 130 0.14 -15.54 5.88
CA GLY A 130 0.69 -16.87 6.19
C GLY A 130 2.00 -17.21 5.45
N ILE A 131 2.26 -16.60 4.29
CA ILE A 131 3.54 -16.73 3.57
C ILE A 131 4.57 -15.81 4.21
N LEU A 132 4.18 -14.57 4.48
CA LEU A 132 5.06 -13.53 5.01
C LEU A 132 5.53 -13.84 6.44
N ASP A 133 4.64 -14.34 7.30
CA ASP A 133 4.95 -14.80 8.65
C ASP A 133 6.05 -15.85 8.64
N ARG A 134 5.89 -16.90 7.81
CA ARG A 134 6.89 -17.97 7.67
C ARG A 134 8.22 -17.44 7.14
N TYR A 135 8.16 -16.51 6.20
CA TYR A 135 9.34 -15.86 5.65
C TYR A 135 10.10 -15.07 6.73
N VAL A 136 9.41 -14.22 7.48
CA VAL A 136 10.00 -13.38 8.54
C VAL A 136 10.51 -14.22 9.71
N CYS A 137 9.78 -15.26 10.11
CA CYS A 137 10.25 -16.23 11.11
C CYS A 137 11.55 -16.91 10.65
N GLY A 138 11.63 -17.30 9.37
CA GLY A 138 12.83 -17.89 8.76
C GLY A 138 14.02 -16.93 8.73
N LEU A 139 13.79 -15.62 8.53
CA LEU A 139 14.84 -14.60 8.60
C LEU A 139 15.33 -14.34 10.03
N SER A 140 14.38 -14.25 10.97
CA SER A 140 14.63 -13.74 12.31
C SER A 140 15.17 -14.80 13.26
N GLY A 141 14.84 -16.07 13.03
CA GLY A 141 15.08 -17.14 14.01
C GLY A 141 14.32 -16.94 15.33
N ARG A 142 13.42 -15.95 15.39
CA ARG A 142 12.53 -15.61 16.49
C ARG A 142 11.17 -15.20 15.92
N ASN A 143 10.14 -15.24 16.75
CA ASN A 143 8.84 -14.69 16.37
C ASN A 143 8.97 -13.16 16.29
N LEU A 144 8.75 -12.62 15.08
CA LEU A 144 8.34 -11.24 14.88
C LEU A 144 6.87 -11.28 14.49
N HIS A 145 6.10 -10.33 15.00
CA HIS A 145 4.69 -10.22 14.66
C HIS A 145 4.51 -9.41 13.38
N LEU A 146 3.50 -9.77 12.58
CA LEU A 146 3.02 -8.94 11.48
C LEU A 146 1.67 -8.34 11.88
N GLN A 147 1.51 -7.05 11.66
CA GLN A 147 0.27 -6.35 11.94
C GLN A 147 -0.03 -5.33 10.84
N GLU A 148 -1.31 -5.13 10.54
CA GLU A 148 -1.75 -4.00 9.74
C GLU A 148 -1.54 -2.69 10.51
N GLY A 149 -1.09 -1.66 9.80
CA GLY A 149 -0.92 -0.31 10.35
C GLY A 149 -1.10 0.77 9.30
N ASP A 150 -1.52 1.95 9.76
CA ASP A 150 -1.62 3.16 8.93
C ASP A 150 -0.24 3.61 8.42
N ASP A 151 0.78 3.43 9.26
CA ASP A 151 2.17 3.65 8.91
C ASP A 151 2.92 2.32 8.75
N THR A 152 3.85 2.28 7.80
CA THR A 152 4.80 1.18 7.63
C THR A 152 6.03 1.40 8.52
N PHE A 153 6.20 0.62 9.59
CA PHE A 153 7.34 0.77 10.51
C PHE A 153 7.57 -0.51 11.34
N THR A 154 8.61 -0.52 12.17
CA THR A 154 8.79 -1.54 13.21
C THR A 154 9.05 -0.91 14.56
N ASP A 155 8.53 -1.55 15.60
CA ASP A 155 8.89 -1.26 17.00
C ASP A 155 9.96 -2.25 17.53
N THR A 156 10.62 -3.00 16.65
CA THR A 156 11.59 -4.08 16.92
C THR A 156 11.02 -5.46 17.30
N GLU A 157 9.72 -5.57 17.58
CA GLU A 157 9.02 -6.84 17.85
C GLU A 157 7.91 -7.14 16.83
N THR A 158 7.28 -6.08 16.32
CA THR A 158 6.21 -6.12 15.32
C THR A 158 6.65 -5.36 14.08
N LEU A 159 6.32 -5.91 12.91
CA LEU A 159 6.41 -5.22 11.62
C LEU A 159 5.00 -4.77 11.26
N PHE A 160 4.80 -3.46 11.27
CA PHE A 160 3.56 -2.83 10.85
C PHE A 160 3.63 -2.59 9.34
N LEU A 161 2.70 -3.19 8.60
CA LEU A 161 2.63 -3.18 7.15
C LEU A 161 1.28 -2.60 6.71
N PRO A 162 1.18 -2.01 5.52
CA PRO A 162 -0.09 -1.52 5.01
C PRO A 162 -1.05 -2.70 4.77
N PRO A 163 -2.38 -2.48 4.87
CA PRO A 163 -3.37 -3.53 4.63
C PRO A 163 -3.42 -3.97 3.16
N GLU A 164 -3.09 -3.07 2.23
CA GLU A 164 -3.01 -3.37 0.80
C GLU A 164 -1.88 -2.60 0.10
N VAL A 165 -1.37 -3.19 -0.99
CA VAL A 165 -0.35 -2.57 -1.85
C VAL A 165 -0.78 -2.65 -3.32
N THR A 166 -0.71 -1.51 -4.00
CA THR A 166 -1.07 -1.36 -5.43
C THR A 166 -0.03 -0.55 -6.23
N GLN A 167 1.19 -0.40 -5.68
CA GLN A 167 2.20 0.55 -6.17
C GLN A 167 2.74 0.21 -7.57
N TYR A 168 2.97 -1.06 -7.84
CA TYR A 168 3.47 -1.58 -9.12
C TYR A 168 2.32 -2.07 -10.01
N SER A 169 2.58 -2.19 -11.31
CA SER A 169 1.60 -2.60 -12.32
C SER A 169 1.16 -4.05 -12.20
N GLY A 170 1.98 -4.93 -11.60
CA GLY A 170 1.68 -6.34 -11.41
C GLY A 170 1.57 -6.72 -9.93
N SER A 171 0.64 -7.63 -9.62
CA SER A 171 0.46 -8.20 -8.28
C SER A 171 1.71 -8.93 -7.79
N GLN A 172 2.48 -9.55 -8.69
CA GLN A 172 3.74 -10.19 -8.31
C GLN A 172 4.78 -9.19 -7.80
N GLN A 173 4.93 -8.02 -8.43
CA GLN A 173 5.81 -6.97 -7.95
C GLN A 173 5.31 -6.38 -6.62
N ASN A 174 4.00 -6.21 -6.46
CA ASN A 174 3.42 -5.75 -5.19
C ASN A 174 3.62 -6.77 -4.04
N PHE A 175 3.59 -8.06 -4.35
CA PHE A 175 3.99 -9.11 -3.40
C PHE A 175 5.49 -9.01 -3.04
N LEU A 176 6.35 -8.80 -4.04
CA LEU A 176 7.79 -8.57 -3.79
C LEU A 176 8.03 -7.31 -2.97
N LEU A 177 7.22 -6.26 -3.14
CA LEU A 177 7.27 -5.05 -2.34
C LEU A 177 6.98 -5.34 -0.88
N TYR A 178 5.91 -6.08 -0.54
CA TYR A 178 5.67 -6.51 0.85
C TYR A 178 6.86 -7.27 1.44
N LYS A 179 7.40 -8.22 0.68
CA LYS A 179 8.56 -8.99 1.10
C LYS A 179 9.76 -8.08 1.37
N ALA A 180 10.06 -7.15 0.46
CA ALA A 180 11.14 -6.17 0.61
C ALA A 180 10.95 -5.26 1.81
N THR A 181 9.74 -4.77 2.03
CA THR A 181 9.39 -3.94 3.18
C THR A 181 9.59 -4.71 4.48
N ALA A 182 9.06 -5.93 4.58
CA ALA A 182 9.24 -6.77 5.76
C ALA A 182 10.71 -7.09 6.02
N THR A 183 11.50 -7.40 4.97
CA THR A 183 12.95 -7.59 5.10
C THR A 183 13.63 -6.33 5.58
N HIS A 184 13.29 -5.17 5.03
CA HIS A 184 13.90 -3.90 5.40
C HIS A 184 13.65 -3.56 6.87
N LEU A 185 12.39 -3.67 7.33
CA LEU A 185 12.02 -3.42 8.72
C LEU A 185 12.71 -4.41 9.68
N TRP A 186 12.71 -5.69 9.36
CA TRP A 186 13.48 -6.70 10.10
C TRP A 186 14.97 -6.35 10.17
N ALA A 187 15.53 -5.92 9.03
CA ALA A 187 16.94 -5.64 8.86
C ALA A 187 17.41 -4.41 9.67
N GLN A 188 16.54 -3.43 9.92
CA GLN A 188 16.83 -2.32 10.85
C GLN A 188 17.24 -2.84 12.24
N THR A 189 16.52 -3.85 12.75
CA THR A 189 16.89 -4.48 14.03
C THR A 189 18.12 -5.38 13.87
N ARG A 190 18.15 -6.24 12.85
CA ARG A 190 19.24 -7.22 12.64
C ARG A 190 20.61 -6.58 12.46
N TYR A 191 20.69 -5.45 11.76
CA TYR A 191 21.91 -4.70 11.46
C TYR A 191 22.12 -3.48 12.37
N GLY A 192 21.38 -3.42 13.48
CA GLY A 192 21.73 -2.58 14.62
C GLY A 192 21.42 -1.10 14.47
N THR A 193 20.39 -0.72 13.72
CA THR A 193 19.92 0.68 13.62
C THR A 193 19.60 1.26 15.00
N PHE A 194 18.94 0.48 15.87
CA PHE A 194 18.58 0.92 17.23
C PHE A 194 19.62 0.53 18.29
N LYS A 195 20.76 -0.05 17.88
CA LYS A 195 21.74 -0.61 18.82
C LYS A 195 22.62 0.50 19.41
N ARG A 196 22.83 0.42 20.72
CA ARG A 196 23.84 1.23 21.44
C ARG A 196 25.14 0.45 21.62
N ASN A 197 26.28 1.14 21.66
CA ASN A 197 27.57 0.50 21.92
C ASN A 197 27.72 0.19 23.41
N ALA A 198 27.30 1.12 24.27
CA ALA A 198 27.26 0.95 25.72
C ALA A 198 25.85 1.29 26.30
N PRO A 199 25.48 0.71 27.46
CA PRO A 199 24.21 1.02 28.12
C PRO A 199 24.04 2.49 28.56
N SER A 200 25.14 3.23 28.66
CA SER A 200 25.15 4.66 28.99
C SER A 200 25.10 5.58 27.76
N ASP A 201 25.20 5.03 26.55
CA ASP A 201 25.17 5.85 25.34
C ASP A 201 23.78 6.46 25.13
N ALA A 202 23.77 7.66 24.55
CA ALA A 202 22.56 8.34 24.13
C ALA A 202 21.78 7.49 23.11
N LEU A 203 20.45 7.59 23.18
CA LEU A 203 19.54 6.96 22.22
C LEU A 203 19.73 7.57 20.82
N LEU A 204 19.33 6.84 19.78
CA LEU A 204 19.43 7.34 18.40
C LEU A 204 18.53 8.57 18.21
N SER A 205 17.32 8.54 18.79
CA SER A 205 16.42 9.69 18.85
C SER A 205 17.09 10.92 19.46
N GLU A 206 17.75 10.76 20.61
CA GLU A 206 18.48 11.82 21.30
C GLU A 206 19.66 12.35 20.47
N LYS A 207 20.42 11.46 19.83
CA LYS A 207 21.54 11.85 18.96
C LYS A 207 21.06 12.70 17.78
N LEU A 208 19.95 12.33 17.15
CA LEU A 208 19.38 13.07 16.02
C LEU A 208 18.74 14.41 16.46
N ASN A 209 18.15 14.46 17.65
CA ASN A 209 17.57 15.69 18.20
C ASN A 209 18.62 16.75 18.59
N ARG A 210 19.91 16.39 18.64
CA ARG A 210 21.01 17.34 18.92
C ARG A 210 21.46 18.15 17.70
N PHE A 211 21.04 17.76 16.49
CA PHE A 211 21.32 18.56 15.30
C PHE A 211 20.51 19.86 15.31
N SER A 212 21.02 20.88 14.61
CA SER A 212 20.35 22.18 14.50
C SER A 212 19.00 22.09 13.79
N ASP A 213 18.84 21.14 12.87
CA ASP A 213 17.58 20.80 12.20
C ASP A 213 17.30 19.30 12.39
N PRO A 214 16.57 18.91 13.45
CA PRO A 214 16.26 17.52 13.74
C PRO A 214 15.42 16.81 12.65
N GLU A 215 14.51 17.53 12.00
CA GLU A 215 13.63 16.95 10.97
C GLU A 215 14.44 16.59 9.72
N GLN A 216 15.28 17.52 9.26
CA GLN A 216 16.18 17.25 8.13
C GLN A 216 17.20 16.16 8.49
N ALA A 217 17.72 16.15 9.72
CA ALA A 217 18.64 15.12 10.21
C ALA A 217 17.99 13.73 10.19
N ARG A 218 16.74 13.61 10.65
CA ARG A 218 15.96 12.36 10.64
C ARG A 218 15.66 11.88 9.23
N ALA A 219 15.25 12.76 8.32
CA ALA A 219 14.98 12.42 6.93
C ALA A 219 16.26 11.91 6.23
N LEU A 220 17.37 12.63 6.39
CA LEU A 220 18.65 12.26 5.82
C LEU A 220 19.19 10.95 6.42
N PHE A 221 19.09 10.80 7.75
CA PHE A 221 19.46 9.56 8.43
C PHE A 221 18.67 8.39 7.90
N SER A 222 17.33 8.51 7.81
CA SER A 222 16.46 7.45 7.30
C SER A 222 16.91 6.98 5.92
N ARG A 223 17.24 7.92 5.02
CA ARG A 223 17.64 7.59 3.65
C ARG A 223 19.02 6.93 3.56
N LEU A 224 20.00 7.43 4.32
CA LEU A 224 21.36 6.86 4.36
C LEU A 224 21.38 5.50 5.07
N GLU A 225 20.63 5.37 6.15
CA GLU A 225 20.50 4.13 6.90
C GLU A 225 19.83 3.06 6.07
N ALA A 226 18.80 3.42 5.29
CA ALA A 226 18.17 2.50 4.36
C ALA A 226 19.17 1.95 3.33
N HIS A 227 20.08 2.80 2.83
CA HIS A 227 21.13 2.37 1.91
C HIS A 227 22.12 1.39 2.56
N ARG A 228 22.56 1.69 3.79
CA ARG A 228 23.45 0.81 4.57
C ARG A 228 22.80 -0.55 4.83
N ILE A 229 21.51 -0.54 5.22
CA ILE A 229 20.73 -1.75 5.45
C ILE A 229 20.61 -2.57 4.17
N ASP A 230 20.23 -1.95 3.06
CA ASP A 230 20.09 -2.66 1.79
C ASP A 230 21.43 -3.25 1.34
N ALA A 231 22.57 -2.57 1.58
CA ALA A 231 23.89 -3.11 1.29
C ALA A 231 24.19 -4.38 2.12
N CYS A 232 23.81 -4.38 3.40
CA CYS A 232 23.91 -5.56 4.26
C CYS A 232 23.01 -6.70 3.76
N VAL A 233 21.75 -6.40 3.46
CA VAL A 233 20.77 -7.38 2.94
C VAL A 233 21.24 -7.98 1.61
N ARG A 234 21.75 -7.17 0.68
CA ARG A 234 22.23 -7.66 -0.63
C ARG A 234 23.40 -8.63 -0.48
N ARG A 235 24.31 -8.39 0.46
CA ARG A 235 25.46 -9.26 0.74
C ARG A 235 25.03 -10.59 1.36
N ASP A 236 24.12 -10.53 2.33
CA ASP A 236 23.76 -11.70 3.13
C ASP A 236 22.66 -12.54 2.46
N PHE A 237 21.82 -11.92 1.62
CA PHE A 237 20.67 -12.57 0.96
C PHE A 237 20.63 -12.28 -0.55
N PRO A 238 21.36 -13.05 -1.38
CA PRO A 238 21.42 -12.84 -2.83
C PRO A 238 20.06 -12.96 -3.54
N GLY A 239 19.12 -13.73 -2.97
CA GLY A 239 17.74 -13.78 -3.45
C GLY A 239 17.02 -12.45 -3.27
N MET A 240 17.15 -11.84 -2.08
CA MET A 240 16.58 -10.53 -1.81
C MET A 240 17.25 -9.43 -2.63
N ALA A 241 18.56 -9.55 -2.91
CA ALA A 241 19.26 -8.61 -3.78
C ALA A 241 18.62 -8.51 -5.18
N ARG A 242 18.22 -9.66 -5.76
CA ARG A 242 17.51 -9.72 -7.04
C ARG A 242 16.12 -9.08 -6.96
N ASP A 243 15.40 -9.34 -5.87
CA ASP A 243 14.07 -8.77 -5.64
C ASP A 243 14.15 -7.23 -5.51
N LEU A 244 15.10 -6.69 -4.74
CA LEU A 244 15.33 -5.24 -4.60
C LEU A 244 15.71 -4.59 -5.94
N GLN A 245 16.55 -5.25 -6.76
CA GLN A 245 16.93 -4.75 -8.07
C GLN A 245 15.72 -4.65 -9.01
N ALA A 246 14.83 -5.65 -8.99
CA ALA A 246 13.59 -5.64 -9.77
C ALA A 246 12.68 -4.46 -9.37
N LEU A 247 12.55 -4.18 -8.07
CA LEU A 247 11.74 -3.06 -7.56
C LEU A 247 12.36 -1.68 -7.87
N THR A 248 13.69 -1.60 -7.97
CA THR A 248 14.42 -0.34 -8.26
C THR A 248 14.31 0.08 -9.73
N LEU A 249 14.39 -0.87 -10.67
CA LEU A 249 14.33 -0.59 -12.12
C LEU A 249 13.07 0.18 -12.53
N ASP A 250 11.97 -0.06 -11.82
CA ASP A 250 10.68 0.59 -12.06
C ASP A 250 10.59 2.00 -11.45
N THR A 251 11.54 2.43 -10.61
CA THR A 251 11.42 3.67 -9.82
C THR A 251 12.34 4.82 -10.22
N ASN A 252 13.24 4.67 -11.21
CA ASN A 252 14.05 5.75 -11.82
C ASN A 252 14.45 6.89 -10.85
N THR A 253 15.09 6.55 -9.72
CA THR A 253 15.58 7.52 -8.73
C THR A 253 17.10 7.68 -8.85
N ALA A 254 17.55 8.39 -9.89
CA ALA A 254 18.95 8.77 -9.98
C ALA A 254 19.21 9.99 -9.06
N ASP A 255 19.77 9.73 -7.88
CA ASP A 255 20.19 10.79 -6.97
C ASP A 255 21.34 11.59 -7.58
N SER A 256 21.11 12.89 -7.84
CA SER A 256 22.08 13.75 -8.53
C SER A 256 23.10 14.42 -7.59
N ASN A 257 23.01 14.19 -6.27
CA ASN A 257 23.86 14.84 -5.28
C ASN A 257 25.13 14.03 -5.00
N LEU A 258 26.29 14.62 -5.29
CA LEU A 258 27.60 13.96 -5.14
C LEU A 258 27.94 13.60 -3.68
N ASP A 259 27.56 14.43 -2.71
CA ASP A 259 27.84 14.17 -1.29
C ASP A 259 27.05 12.95 -0.79
N LEU A 260 25.80 12.82 -1.24
CA LEU A 260 24.99 11.62 -0.94
C LEU A 260 25.54 10.38 -1.61
N GLN A 261 25.95 10.48 -2.87
CA GLN A 261 26.57 9.35 -3.56
C GLN A 261 27.84 8.88 -2.86
N GLN A 262 28.68 9.83 -2.38
CA GLN A 262 29.87 9.50 -1.60
C GLN A 262 29.50 8.81 -0.27
N ALA A 263 28.51 9.33 0.44
CA ALA A 263 28.02 8.72 1.67
C ALA A 263 27.49 7.30 1.44
N MET A 264 26.68 7.11 0.39
CA MET A 264 26.12 5.81 -0.01
C MET A 264 27.21 4.78 -0.32
N VAL A 265 28.19 5.14 -1.16
CA VAL A 265 29.32 4.26 -1.50
C VAL A 265 30.13 3.90 -0.25
N ALA A 266 30.37 4.86 0.65
CA ALA A 266 31.09 4.59 1.89
C ALA A 266 30.30 3.61 2.80
N LEU A 267 28.99 3.77 2.89
CA LEU A 267 28.11 2.94 3.73
C LEU A 267 27.94 1.51 3.23
N GLU A 268 28.25 1.23 1.96
CA GLU A 268 28.23 -0.14 1.39
C GLU A 268 29.35 -1.05 1.93
N SER A 269 30.40 -0.46 2.50
CA SER A 269 31.56 -1.21 2.99
C SER A 269 31.19 -2.21 4.10
N SER A 270 31.85 -3.36 4.12
CA SER A 270 31.63 -4.34 5.20
C SER A 270 32.09 -3.79 6.55
N GLY A 271 31.23 -3.88 7.56
CA GLY A 271 31.51 -3.45 8.92
C GLY A 271 31.00 -2.04 9.26
N THR A 272 30.32 -1.37 8.34
CA THR A 272 29.64 -0.09 8.61
C THR A 272 28.54 -0.25 9.64
N THR A 273 28.48 0.70 10.56
CA THR A 273 27.55 0.74 11.69
C THR A 273 26.61 1.93 11.60
N VAL A 274 25.60 1.97 12.46
CA VAL A 274 24.72 3.13 12.60
C VAL A 274 25.48 4.42 12.94
N GLU A 275 26.62 4.32 13.64
CA GLU A 275 27.46 5.49 13.95
C GLU A 275 28.12 6.07 12.70
N ASP A 276 28.42 5.24 11.70
CA ASP A 276 28.94 5.71 10.41
C ASP A 276 27.87 6.46 9.63
N THR A 277 26.61 5.98 9.68
CA THR A 277 25.45 6.70 9.13
C THR A 277 25.30 8.07 9.80
N LEU A 278 25.34 8.13 11.14
CA LEU A 278 25.27 9.40 11.89
C LEU A 278 26.41 10.36 11.55
N ARG A 279 27.63 9.84 11.34
CA ARG A 279 28.77 10.65 10.91
C ARG A 279 28.53 11.27 9.53
N TRP A 280 27.95 10.53 8.60
CA TRP A 280 27.58 11.05 7.28
C TRP A 280 26.44 12.07 7.33
N VAL A 281 25.43 11.85 8.18
CA VAL A 281 24.38 12.86 8.44
C VAL A 281 24.99 14.19 8.88
N ALA A 282 25.91 14.16 9.84
CA ALA A 282 26.58 15.37 10.31
C ALA A 282 27.39 16.09 9.20
N GLN A 283 28.04 15.33 8.31
CA GLN A 283 28.82 15.89 7.20
C GLN A 283 27.94 16.50 6.11
N CYS A 284 26.82 15.85 5.78
CA CYS A 284 25.91 16.25 4.70
C CYS A 284 24.96 17.38 5.12
N LEU A 285 24.52 17.44 6.38
CA LEU A 285 23.68 18.54 6.89
C LEU A 285 24.35 19.90 6.72
N GLY A 286 25.67 19.98 6.89
CA GLY A 286 26.43 21.22 6.70
C GLY A 286 26.52 21.71 5.25
N ARG A 287 25.96 20.97 4.28
CA ARG A 287 26.09 21.23 2.83
C ARG A 287 24.76 21.49 2.10
N ASN A 288 23.66 21.73 2.84
CA ASN A 288 22.32 21.98 2.28
C ASN A 288 21.88 20.93 1.24
N VAL A 289 22.09 19.65 1.58
CA VAL A 289 21.72 18.53 0.72
C VAL A 289 20.20 18.38 0.67
N VAL A 290 19.65 18.23 -0.55
CA VAL A 290 18.26 17.81 -0.75
C VAL A 290 18.16 16.31 -0.52
N VAL A 291 17.34 15.90 0.44
CA VAL A 291 17.13 14.48 0.78
C VAL A 291 16.29 13.83 -0.34
N PRO A 292 16.76 12.72 -0.93
CA PRO A 292 15.99 11.95 -1.89
C PRO A 292 14.67 11.44 -1.33
N ASN A 293 13.72 11.16 -2.22
CA ASN A 293 12.52 10.44 -1.82
C ASN A 293 12.89 9.08 -1.21
N PRO A 294 12.14 8.61 -0.20
CA PRO A 294 12.29 7.27 0.35
C PRO A 294 12.16 6.19 -0.73
N LEU A 295 12.83 5.07 -0.51
CA LEU A 295 12.67 3.89 -1.38
C LEU A 295 11.25 3.32 -1.21
N PRO A 296 10.68 2.64 -2.22
CA PRO A 296 9.33 2.05 -2.14
C PRO A 296 9.09 1.15 -0.93
N TRP A 297 10.10 0.36 -0.54
CA TRP A 297 10.05 -0.57 0.58
C TRP A 297 10.50 0.05 1.91
N GLN A 298 10.89 1.32 1.91
CA GLN A 298 11.39 2.00 3.11
C GLN A 298 10.22 2.39 4.01
N GLY A 299 10.20 1.83 5.21
CA GLY A 299 9.29 2.27 6.27
C GLY A 299 9.74 3.56 6.95
N VAL A 300 8.84 4.15 7.73
CA VAL A 300 9.13 5.30 8.59
C VAL A 300 9.86 4.82 9.85
N LEU A 301 10.83 5.62 10.32
CA LEU A 301 11.54 5.35 11.57
C LEU A 301 10.82 6.02 12.75
N LYS A 302 10.01 5.24 13.49
CA LYS A 302 9.44 5.65 14.79
C LYS A 302 10.43 5.36 15.91
N LEU A 303 11.51 6.14 15.96
CA LEU A 303 12.68 5.88 16.81
C LEU A 303 12.31 5.70 18.28
N GLU A 304 11.55 6.64 18.85
CA GLU A 304 11.18 6.63 20.26
C GLU A 304 10.36 5.38 20.63
N GLN A 305 9.47 4.94 19.74
CA GLN A 305 8.66 3.74 19.95
C GLN A 305 9.52 2.47 19.89
N ALA A 306 10.38 2.36 18.88
CA ALA A 306 11.30 1.24 18.74
C ALA A 306 12.28 1.14 19.93
N GLU A 307 12.80 2.27 20.40
CA GLU A 307 13.69 2.35 21.55
C GLU A 307 12.99 1.96 22.86
N ALA A 308 11.73 2.38 23.06
CA ALA A 308 10.94 2.02 24.23
C ALA A 308 10.67 0.51 24.28
N VAL A 309 10.22 -0.10 23.17
CA VAL A 309 9.97 -1.54 23.08
C VAL A 309 11.26 -2.34 23.26
N LEU A 310 12.35 -1.92 22.61
CA LEU A 310 13.65 -2.55 22.78
C LEU A 310 14.14 -2.51 24.25
N ALA A 311 13.94 -1.39 24.95
CA ALA A 311 14.31 -1.26 26.35
C ALA A 311 13.51 -2.21 27.25
N MET A 312 12.18 -2.29 27.06
CA MET A 312 11.33 -3.23 27.78
C MET A 312 11.76 -4.69 27.54
N ARG A 313 12.07 -5.03 26.29
CA ARG A 313 12.54 -6.37 25.92
C ARG A 313 13.87 -6.73 26.57
N ILE A 314 14.85 -5.82 26.54
CA ILE A 314 16.17 -6.07 27.17
C ILE A 314 16.00 -6.32 28.67
N GLU A 315 15.13 -5.56 29.34
CA GLU A 315 14.86 -5.74 30.76
C GLU A 315 14.20 -7.11 31.02
N HIS A 316 13.18 -7.46 30.24
CA HIS A 316 12.50 -8.75 30.37
C HIS A 316 13.45 -9.94 30.11
N GLU A 317 14.27 -9.88 29.07
CA GLU A 317 15.27 -10.92 28.76
C GLU A 317 16.31 -11.04 29.88
N ARG A 318 16.69 -9.92 30.52
CA ARG A 318 17.61 -9.90 31.65
C ARG A 318 17.01 -10.57 32.89
N GLU A 319 15.75 -10.24 33.23
CA GLU A 319 15.03 -10.87 34.34
C GLU A 319 14.88 -12.37 34.12
N MET A 320 14.44 -12.79 32.92
CA MET A 320 14.29 -14.19 32.55
C MET A 320 15.61 -14.96 32.62
N LEU A 321 16.71 -14.37 32.13
CA LEU A 321 18.03 -14.98 32.21
C LEU A 321 18.48 -15.13 33.68
N SER A 322 18.29 -14.11 34.51
CA SER A 322 18.64 -14.16 35.93
C SER A 322 17.85 -15.24 36.67
N ALA A 323 16.55 -15.37 36.39
CA ALA A 323 15.70 -16.40 36.98
C ALA A 323 16.17 -17.81 36.57
N ARG A 324 16.43 -18.05 35.28
CA ARG A 324 16.95 -19.33 34.77
C ARG A 324 18.30 -19.70 35.34
N LEU A 325 19.22 -18.74 35.48
CA LEU A 325 20.52 -18.99 36.10
C LEU A 325 20.38 -19.38 37.57
N SER A 326 19.42 -18.77 38.29
CA SER A 326 19.14 -19.10 39.69
C SER A 326 18.58 -20.52 39.83
N GLU A 327 17.61 -20.91 38.98
CA GLU A 327 17.08 -22.28 38.92
C GLU A 327 18.20 -23.31 38.68
N MET A 328 19.09 -23.04 37.72
CA MET A 328 20.22 -23.93 37.39
C MET A 328 21.25 -24.05 38.52
N LEU A 329 21.41 -22.99 39.32
CA LEU A 329 22.29 -23.02 40.50
C LEU A 329 21.68 -23.89 41.60
N ASP A 330 20.39 -23.74 41.86
CA ASP A 330 19.67 -24.53 42.86
C ASP A 330 19.69 -26.02 42.50
N GLU A 331 19.46 -26.38 41.22
CA GLU A 331 19.54 -27.75 40.68
C GLU A 331 20.94 -28.39 40.78
N GLN A 332 22.01 -27.62 40.92
CA GLN A 332 23.38 -28.14 41.09
C GLN A 332 23.76 -28.37 42.56
N THR A 333 23.00 -27.81 43.49
CA THR A 333 23.23 -27.93 44.94
C THR A 333 22.46 -29.06 45.61
N ASP A 334 21.50 -29.67 44.90
CA ASP A 334 20.75 -30.87 45.30
C ASP A 334 21.37 -32.18 44.76
#